data_AF-A0A9P9AGV7-F1
#
_entry.id   AF-A0A9P9AGV7-F1
#
_cell.length_a   1.000
_cell.length_b   1.000
_cell.length_c   1.000
_cell.angle_alpha   90.00
_cell.angle_beta   90.00
_cell.angle_gamma   90.00
#
_symmetry.space_group_name_H-M   'P 1'
#
loop_
_entity.id
_entity.type
_entity.pdbx_description
1 polymer ?
#
loop_
_entity_poly.entity_id
_entity_poly.type
_entity_poly.pdbx_seq_one_letter_code
_entity_poly.pdbx_strand_id
1 'polypeptide(L)' 'MTDNTNPGNFANRPKEEVEAIASKGGQASHSGGFASMDPDKQKEIASKGGKASSGSFEPGSEKAREAGRKGGSATGSSQ' A
#
# COMPACT_ATOMS: atom_id res chain seq x y z
N MET A 1 -22.97 4.11 14.12
CA MET A 1 -22.04 5.10 13.53
C MET A 1 -20.66 4.71 13.98
N THR A 2 -19.78 4.33 13.06
CA THR A 2 -18.41 3.94 13.42
C THR A 2 -17.61 5.23 13.58
N ASP A 3 -17.60 5.77 14.79
CA ASP A 3 -16.65 6.82 15.19
C ASP A 3 -15.28 6.17 15.30
N ASN A 4 -14.69 5.85 14.16
CA ASN A 4 -13.37 5.27 14.07
C ASN A 4 -12.36 6.41 14.15
N THR A 5 -12.01 6.78 15.38
CA THR A 5 -11.08 7.86 15.75
C THR A 5 -9.62 7.54 15.43
N ASN A 6 -9.37 6.80 14.34
CA ASN A 6 -8.01 6.59 13.84
C ASN A 6 -7.56 7.89 13.13
N PRO A 7 -6.64 8.68 13.72
CA PRO A 7 -6.22 9.95 13.15
C PRO A 7 -5.52 9.80 11.80
N GLY A 8 -5.08 8.59 11.43
CA GLY A 8 -4.44 8.30 10.15
C GLY A 8 -5.41 7.94 9.01
N ASN A 9 -6.71 7.83 9.26
CA ASN A 9 -7.67 7.45 8.21
C ASN A 9 -8.00 8.64 7.29
N PHE A 10 -8.13 8.39 5.99
CA PHE A 10 -8.53 9.41 5.01
C PHE A 10 -9.90 10.04 5.30
N ALA A 11 -10.80 9.30 5.95
CA ALA A 11 -12.10 9.82 6.37
C ALA A 11 -12.03 10.93 7.44
N ASN A 12 -10.90 11.03 8.16
CA ASN A 12 -10.67 12.01 9.21
C ASN A 12 -9.78 13.19 8.74
N ARG A 13 -9.54 13.31 7.43
CA ARG A 13 -8.66 14.34 6.83
C ARG A 13 -9.45 15.36 6.00
N PRO A 14 -8.99 16.62 5.91
CA PRO A 14 -9.60 17.63 5.07
C PRO A 14 -9.58 17.22 3.60
N LYS A 15 -10.64 17.57 2.87
CA LYS A 15 -10.83 17.15 1.47
C LYS A 15 -9.70 17.65 0.57
N GLU A 16 -9.22 18.88 0.76
CA GLU A 16 -8.10 19.41 -0.05
C GLU A 16 -6.82 18.57 0.12
N GLU A 17 -6.55 18.07 1.32
CA GLU A 17 -5.37 17.25 1.59
C GLU A 17 -5.48 15.87 0.92
N VAL A 18 -6.66 15.25 0.97
CA VAL A 18 -6.93 13.98 0.28
C VAL A 18 -6.80 14.16 -1.24
N GLU A 19 -7.33 15.24 -1.79
CA GLU A 19 -7.23 15.58 -3.21
C GLU A 19 -5.78 15.83 -3.64
N ALA A 20 -4.98 16.54 -2.82
CA ALA A 20 -3.57 16.75 -3.09
C ALA A 20 -2.77 15.44 -3.11
N ILE A 21 -3.08 14.50 -2.20
CA ILE A 21 -2.44 13.19 -2.15
C ILE A 21 -2.80 12.34 -3.36
N ALA A 22 -4.08 12.30 -3.72
CA ALA A 22 -4.55 11.59 -4.91
C ALA A 22 -3.90 12.17 -6.18
N SER A 23 -3.86 13.50 -6.29
CA SER A 23 -3.22 14.21 -7.41
C SER A 23 -1.72 13.90 -7.50
N LYS A 24 -1.01 13.90 -6.38
CA LYS A 24 0.42 13.56 -6.32
C LYS A 24 0.68 12.10 -6.74
N GLY A 25 -0.17 11.17 -6.32
CA GLY A 25 -0.11 9.76 -6.76
C GLY A 25 -0.39 9.59 -8.26
N GLY A 26 -1.34 10.34 -8.81
CA GLY A 26 -1.63 10.36 -10.25
C GLY A 26 -0.47 10.94 -11.07
N GLN A 27 0.13 12.04 -10.62
CA GLN A 27 1.29 12.64 -11.30
C GLN A 27 2.52 11.73 -11.33
N ALA A 28 2.79 10.99 -10.25
CA ALA A 28 3.87 9.99 -10.21
C ALA A 28 3.69 8.88 -11.26
N SER A 29 2.45 8.62 -11.68
CA SER A 29 2.12 7.57 -12.66
C SER A 29 2.27 8.03 -14.12
N HIS A 30 2.32 9.34 -14.37
CA HIS A 30 2.32 9.93 -15.73
C HIS A 30 3.70 9.99 -16.40
N SER A 31 4.79 9.74 -15.67
CA SER A 31 6.18 9.94 -16.14
C SER A 31 6.92 8.64 -16.51
N GLY A 32 6.21 7.51 -16.63
CA GLY A 32 6.81 6.22 -16.99
C GLY A 32 6.64 5.16 -15.91
N GLY A 33 5.39 4.92 -15.50
CA GLY A 33 5.06 3.87 -14.54
C GLY A 33 5.25 2.45 -15.07
N PHE A 34 4.91 1.46 -14.25
CA PHE A 34 5.04 0.04 -14.60
C PHE A 34 4.39 -0.30 -15.96
N ALA A 35 3.24 0.29 -16.26
CA ALA A 35 2.51 0.07 -17.52
C ALA A 35 3.24 0.61 -18.77
N SER A 36 4.11 1.60 -18.62
CA SER A 36 4.89 2.20 -19.72
C SER A 36 6.25 1.53 -19.94
N MET A 37 6.58 0.52 -19.13
CA MET A 37 7.86 -0.20 -19.21
C MET A 37 7.85 -1.26 -20.33
N ASP A 38 9.01 -1.73 -20.76
CA ASP A 38 9.12 -2.85 -21.71
C ASP A 38 8.42 -4.13 -21.19
N PRO A 39 7.65 -4.87 -22.01
CA PRO A 39 6.90 -6.05 -21.58
C PRO A 39 7.73 -7.14 -20.90
N ASP A 40 8.95 -7.39 -21.37
CA ASP A 40 9.81 -8.42 -20.77
C ASP A 40 10.28 -8.00 -19.39
N LYS A 41 10.61 -6.71 -19.25
CA LYS A 41 10.97 -6.12 -17.96
C LYS A 41 9.78 -6.09 -16.99
N GLN A 42 8.57 -5.80 -17.46
CA GLN A 42 7.35 -5.90 -16.65
C GLN A 42 7.15 -7.32 -16.11
N LYS A 43 7.29 -8.33 -16.99
CA LYS A 43 7.14 -9.75 -16.65
C LYS A 43 8.18 -10.20 -15.62
N GLU A 44 9.43 -9.76 -15.78
CA GLU A 44 10.49 -10.07 -14.82
C GLU A 44 10.19 -9.49 -13.43
N ILE A 45 9.80 -8.22 -13.36
CA ILE A 45 9.44 -7.56 -12.09
C ILE A 45 8.21 -8.21 -11.46
N ALA A 46 7.17 -8.51 -12.24
CA ALA A 46 5.98 -9.21 -11.75
C ALA A 46 6.34 -10.61 -11.22
N SER A 47 7.21 -11.35 -11.93
CA SER A 47 7.68 -12.67 -11.48
C SER A 47 8.48 -12.58 -10.18
N LYS A 48 9.37 -11.58 -10.04
CA LYS A 48 10.11 -11.34 -8.79
C LYS A 48 9.16 -10.99 -7.64
N GLY A 49 8.18 -10.12 -7.87
CA GLY A 49 7.15 -9.77 -6.89
C GLY A 49 6.33 -10.98 -6.45
N GLY A 50 5.91 -11.83 -7.40
CA GLY A 50 5.17 -13.06 -7.11
C GLY A 50 5.99 -14.12 -6.37
N LYS A 51 7.31 -14.20 -6.58
CA LYS A 51 8.20 -15.09 -5.83
C LYS A 51 8.51 -14.56 -4.41
N ALA A 52 8.65 -13.25 -4.27
CA ALA A 52 8.88 -12.61 -2.98
C ALA A 52 7.63 -12.61 -2.09
N SER A 53 6.45 -12.55 -2.71
CA SER A 53 5.18 -12.75 -2.02
C SER A 53 4.95 -14.24 -1.82
N SER A 54 4.74 -14.68 -0.58
CA SER A 54 4.46 -16.09 -0.29
C SER A 54 3.03 -16.54 -0.61
N GLY A 55 2.33 -15.83 -1.49
CA GLY A 55 0.90 -15.98 -1.74
C GLY A 55 0.03 -15.27 -0.70
N SER A 56 -1.29 -15.50 -0.80
CA SER A 56 -2.26 -15.01 0.18
C SER A 56 -2.02 -15.66 1.54
N PHE A 57 -2.28 -14.91 2.61
CA PHE A 57 -2.29 -15.50 3.94
C PHE A 57 -3.67 -16.04 4.26
N GLU A 58 -3.74 -17.25 4.81
CA GLU A 58 -4.98 -17.75 5.40
C GLU A 58 -5.37 -16.86 6.60
N PRO A 59 -6.63 -16.43 6.70
CA PRO A 59 -7.11 -15.66 7.84
C PRO A 59 -6.79 -16.36 9.17
N GLY A 60 -6.17 -15.64 10.10
CA GLY A 60 -5.80 -16.18 11.41
C GLY A 60 -4.54 -17.02 11.45
N SER A 61 -3.89 -17.30 10.31
CA SER A 61 -2.58 -17.95 10.29
C SER A 61 -1.53 -17.12 11.02
N GLU A 62 -0.55 -17.81 11.63
CA GLU A 62 0.56 -17.15 12.33
C GLU A 62 1.28 -16.14 11.43
N LYS A 63 1.47 -16.50 10.17
CA LYS A 63 2.09 -15.65 9.14
C LYS A 63 1.28 -14.39 8.83
N ALA A 64 -0.06 -14.48 8.77
CA ALA A 64 -0.94 -13.30 8.64
C ALA A 64 -0.80 -12.38 9.86
N ARG A 65 -0.77 -12.96 11.07
CA ARG A 65 -0.66 -12.23 12.34
C ARG A 65 0.68 -11.54 12.46
N GLU A 66 1.77 -12.21 12.08
CA GLU A 66 3.12 -11.65 12.08
C GLU A 66 3.25 -10.52 11.06
N ALA A 67 2.76 -10.72 9.83
CA ALA A 67 2.73 -9.68 8.79
C ALA A 67 1.90 -8.46 9.22
N GLY A 68 0.72 -8.69 9.81
CA GLY A 68 -0.14 -7.63 10.35
C GLY A 68 0.50 -6.89 11.52
N ARG A 69 1.13 -7.62 12.46
CA ARG A 69 1.87 -7.02 13.58
C ARG A 69 3.02 -6.15 13.06
N LYS A 70 3.85 -6.66 12.15
CA LYS A 70 4.97 -5.92 11.54
C LYS A 70 4.50 -4.68 10.79
N GLY A 71 3.41 -4.80 10.03
CA GLY A 71 2.77 -3.67 9.34
C GLY A 71 2.27 -2.60 10.32
N GLY A 72 1.63 -3.01 11.41
CA GLY A 72 1.16 -2.09 12.45
C GLY A 72 2.29 -1.45 13.27
N SER A 73 3.41 -2.15 13.48
CA SER A 73 4.60 -1.61 14.15
C SER A 73 5.30 -0.54 13.31
N ALA A 74 5.33 -0.67 11.98
CA ALA A 74 5.90 0.34 11.09
C ALA A 74 5.12 1.67 11.10
N THR A 75 3.84 1.62 11.44
CA THR A 75 2.97 2.81 11.57
C THR A 75 2.94 3.41 12.98
N GLY A 76 3.61 2.78 13.96
CA GLY A 76 3.57 3.16 15.38
C GLY A 76 4.73 4.06 15.86
N SER A 77 5.64 4.48 14.99
CA SER A 77 6.79 5.32 15.34
C SER A 77 6.67 6.72 14.72
N SER A 78 5.80 7.52 15.32
CA SER A 78 5.73 8.98 15.13
C SER A 78 5.25 9.56 16.45
N GLN A 79 6.19 9.73 17.39
CA GLN A 79 6.07 10.73 18.46
C GLN A 79 6.34 12.12 17.87
#